data_AF-A0A4S5AN00-F1
#
_entry.id   AF-A0A4S5AN00-F1
#
_cell.length_a   1.000
_cell.length_b   1.000
_cell.length_c   1.000
_cell.angle_alpha   90.00
_cell.angle_beta   90.00
_cell.angle_gamma   90.00
#
_symmetry.space_group_name_H-M   'P 1'
#
loop_
_entity.id
_entity.type
_entity.pdbx_description
1 polymer ?
#
loop_
_entity_poly.entity_id
_entity_poly.type
_entity_poly.pdbx_seq_one_letter_code
_entity_poly.pdbx_strand_id
1 'polypeptide(L)'
;ELAALVTAAGAEPVAAEPGYDLPADLGSPAAVAARALQLEEAAASTYAYLVASTTGEARAWGVRALLDAAVRGLGFGGTPERLPGL
;
A
#
# COMPACT_ATOMS: atom_id res chain seq x y z
N GLU A 1 -9.37 -10.57 0.43
CA GLU A 1 -8.16 -11.41 0.29
C GLU A 1 -7.25 -11.33 1.52
N LEU A 2 -6.65 -10.17 1.84
CA LEU A 2 -5.71 -10.03 2.97
C LEU A 2 -6.26 -10.53 4.32
N ALA A 3 -7.49 -10.17 4.69
CA ALA A 3 -8.09 -10.63 5.95
C ALA A 3 -8.10 -12.15 6.08
N ALA A 4 -8.37 -12.88 4.99
CA ALA A 4 -8.34 -14.34 4.99
C ALA A 4 -6.91 -14.90 5.19
N LEU A 5 -5.88 -14.25 4.61
CA LEU A 5 -4.49 -14.62 4.84
C LEU A 5 -4.07 -14.40 6.31
N VAL A 6 -4.54 -13.32 6.92
CA VAL A 6 -4.27 -13.01 8.34
C VAL A 6 -4.93 -14.06 9.25
N THR A 7 -6.20 -14.40 9.00
CA THR A 7 -6.90 -15.47 9.73
C THR A 7 -6.23 -16.83 9.53
N ALA A 8 -5.79 -17.17 8.31
CA ALA A 8 -5.08 -18.41 8.03
C ALA A 8 -3.71 -18.50 8.74
N ALA A 9 -3.08 -17.35 9.02
CA ALA A 9 -1.88 -17.25 9.84
C ALA A 9 -2.17 -17.31 11.37
N GLY A 10 -3.43 -17.48 11.77
CA GLY A 10 -3.84 -17.57 13.18
C GLY A 10 -3.95 -16.23 13.90
N ALA A 11 -3.99 -15.11 13.16
CA ALA A 11 -4.12 -13.77 13.71
C ALA A 11 -5.51 -13.18 13.42
N GLU A 12 -5.91 -12.18 14.20
CA GLU A 12 -7.17 -11.47 14.01
C GLU A 12 -6.97 -10.27 13.08
N PRO A 13 -7.72 -10.17 11.95
CA PRO A 13 -7.66 -8.99 11.09
C PRO A 13 -8.16 -7.73 11.81
N VAL A 14 -7.40 -6.65 11.68
CA VAL A 14 -7.79 -5.35 12.24
C VAL A 14 -8.81 -4.69 11.30
N ALA A 15 -10.00 -4.41 11.81
CA ALA A 15 -11.03 -3.67 11.09
C ALA A 15 -10.61 -2.20 10.89
N ALA A 16 -11.14 -1.57 9.84
CA ALA A 16 -10.98 -0.13 9.67
C ALA A 16 -11.72 0.62 10.78
N GLU A 17 -11.14 1.73 11.22
CA GLU A 17 -11.80 2.67 12.12
C GLU A 17 -12.95 3.38 11.40
N PRO A 18 -13.98 3.89 12.11
CA PRO A 18 -15.09 4.62 11.50
C PRO A 18 -14.68 5.88 10.73
N GLY A 19 -13.50 6.43 11.03
CA GLY A 19 -12.93 7.59 10.37
C GLY A 19 -11.44 7.73 10.69
N TYR A 20 -10.74 8.46 9.81
CA TYR A 20 -9.32 8.78 9.97
C TYR A 20 -9.13 10.28 9.81
N ASP A 21 -8.20 10.85 10.57
CA ASP A 21 -7.84 12.25 10.44
C ASP A 21 -7.21 12.50 9.08
N LEU A 22 -7.79 13.46 8.35
CA LEU A 22 -7.23 13.95 7.11
C LEU A 22 -6.32 15.14 7.37
N PRO A 23 -5.20 15.28 6.62
CA PRO A 23 -4.39 16.48 6.68
C PRO A 23 -5.21 17.75 6.41
N ALA A 24 -4.93 18.81 7.17
CA ALA A 24 -5.67 20.06 7.07
C ALA A 24 -5.40 20.83 5.76
N ASP A 25 -4.35 20.47 5.03
CA ASP A 25 -3.84 21.15 3.83
C ASP A 25 -4.43 20.62 2.51
N LEU A 26 -5.49 19.79 2.55
CA LEU A 26 -6.18 19.27 1.37
C LEU A 26 -7.13 20.26 0.68
N GLY A 27 -6.77 21.54 0.63
CA GLY A 27 -7.63 22.62 0.12
C GLY A 27 -7.68 22.76 -1.41
N SER A 28 -6.96 21.93 -2.17
CA SER A 28 -6.92 22.01 -3.63
C SER A 28 -6.76 20.64 -4.29
N PRO A 29 -7.17 20.49 -5.57
CA PRO A 29 -6.94 19.25 -6.32
C PRO A 29 -5.46 18.84 -6.37
N ALA A 30 -4.55 19.81 -6.47
CA ALA A 30 -3.11 19.54 -6.46
C ALA A 30 -2.63 18.98 -5.11
N ALA A 31 -3.12 19.53 -4.00
CA ALA A 31 -2.82 19.02 -2.66
C ALA A 31 -3.39 17.61 -2.44
N VAL A 32 -4.60 17.35 -2.94
CA VAL A 32 -5.21 16.01 -2.89
C VAL A 32 -4.41 15.00 -3.71
N ALA A 33 -3.98 15.35 -4.93
CA ALA A 33 -3.14 14.49 -5.76
C ALA A 33 -1.77 14.20 -5.10
N ALA A 34 -1.12 15.23 -4.54
CA ALA A 34 0.14 15.06 -3.81
C ALA A 34 -0.04 14.15 -2.59
N ARG A 35 -1.15 14.28 -1.84
CA ARG A 35 -1.44 13.40 -0.71
C ARG A 35 -1.74 11.97 -1.15
N ALA A 36 -2.42 11.79 -2.28
CA ALA A 36 -2.68 10.48 -2.85
C ALA A 36 -1.37 9.78 -3.27
N LEU A 37 -0.42 10.52 -3.88
CA LEU A 37 0.91 9.99 -4.17
C LEU A 37 1.61 9.50 -2.90
N GLN A 38 1.66 10.32 -1.86
CA GLN A 38 2.28 9.93 -0.58
C GLN A 38 1.61 8.70 0.05
N LEU A 39 0.29 8.56 -0.09
CA LEU A 39 -0.43 7.40 0.41
C LEU A 39 -0.03 6.12 -0.34
N GLU A 40 0.06 6.18 -1.66
CA GLU A 40 0.50 5.04 -2.47
C GLU A 40 1.97 4.68 -2.23
N GLU A 41 2.85 5.67 -2.03
CA GLU A 41 4.25 5.44 -1.64
C GLU A 41 4.37 4.75 -0.27
N ALA A 42 3.58 5.20 0.72
CA ALA A 42 3.54 4.57 2.04
C ALA A 42 2.98 3.13 1.97
N ALA A 43 1.94 2.91 1.15
CA ALA A 43 1.38 1.58 0.91
C ALA A 43 2.42 0.67 0.23
N ALA A 44 3.11 1.15 -0.82
CA ALA A 44 4.18 0.43 -1.49
C ALA A 44 5.29 0.04 -0.50
N SER A 45 5.76 0.97 0.34
CA SER A 45 6.76 0.68 1.38
C SER A 45 6.29 -0.43 2.34
N THR A 46 5.03 -0.38 2.78
CA THR A 46 4.42 -1.38 3.65
C THR A 46 4.37 -2.76 3.00
N TYR A 47 3.97 -2.83 1.73
CA TYR A 47 3.94 -4.10 1.01
C TYR A 47 5.33 -4.62 0.66
N ALA A 48 6.31 -3.74 0.42
CA ALA A 48 7.71 -4.13 0.26
C ALA A 48 8.26 -4.81 1.52
N TYR A 49 7.92 -4.27 2.71
CA TYR A 49 8.23 -4.93 3.97
C TYR A 49 7.57 -6.32 4.08
N LEU A 50 6.30 -6.44 3.69
CA LEU A 50 5.60 -7.72 3.67
C LEU A 50 6.30 -8.72 2.73
N VAL A 51 6.67 -8.32 1.52
CA VAL A 51 7.41 -9.15 0.55
C VAL A 51 8.75 -9.61 1.11
N ALA A 52 9.47 -8.74 1.81
CA ALA A 52 10.75 -9.05 2.43
C ALA A 52 10.60 -10.01 3.63
N SER A 53 9.46 -9.99 4.32
CA SER A 53 9.23 -10.70 5.57
C SER A 53 8.44 -12.01 5.42
N THR A 54 7.99 -12.35 4.21
CA THR A 54 7.11 -13.49 3.97
C THR A 54 7.58 -14.35 2.79
N THR A 55 7.01 -15.54 2.68
CA THR A 55 7.24 -16.48 1.58
C THR A 55 5.91 -17.03 1.06
N GLY A 56 5.95 -17.86 0.01
CA GLY A 56 4.77 -18.56 -0.51
C GLY A 56 3.63 -17.63 -0.91
N GLU A 57 2.40 -17.99 -0.53
CA GLU A 57 1.18 -17.27 -0.91
C GLU A 57 1.13 -15.84 -0.35
N ALA A 58 1.55 -15.62 0.90
CA ALA A 58 1.58 -14.30 1.51
C ALA A 58 2.56 -13.37 0.76
N ARG A 59 3.73 -13.88 0.36
CA ARG A 59 4.67 -13.12 -0.46
C ARG A 59 4.08 -12.80 -1.83
N ALA A 60 3.49 -13.79 -2.50
CA ALA A 60 2.88 -13.60 -3.81
C ALA A 60 1.74 -12.56 -3.78
N TRP A 61 0.94 -12.55 -2.72
CA TRP A 61 -0.06 -11.51 -2.48
C TRP A 61 0.59 -10.14 -2.26
N GLY A 62 1.63 -10.05 -1.41
CA GLY A 62 2.37 -8.82 -1.16
C GLY A 62 3.00 -8.21 -2.40
N VAL A 63 3.53 -9.04 -3.32
CA VAL A 63 4.09 -8.58 -4.60
C VAL A 63 3.02 -7.89 -5.45
N ARG A 64 1.83 -8.49 -5.57
CA ARG A 64 0.72 -7.88 -6.32
C ARG A 64 0.30 -6.55 -5.70
N ALA A 65 0.12 -6.51 -4.38
CA ALA A 65 -0.27 -5.30 -3.67
C ALA A 65 0.78 -4.17 -3.80
N LEU A 66 2.07 -4.52 -3.75
CA LEU A 66 3.18 -3.58 -3.99
C LEU A 66 3.14 -3.02 -5.42
N LEU A 67 3.03 -3.89 -6.43
CA LEU A 67 2.98 -3.46 -7.83
C LEU A 67 1.76 -2.56 -8.09
N ASP A 68 0.59 -2.91 -7.55
CA ASP A 68 -0.62 -2.11 -7.70
C ASP A 68 -0.45 -0.70 -7.09
N ALA A 69 0.11 -0.60 -5.88
CA ALA A 69 0.37 0.69 -5.24
C ALA A 69 1.38 1.52 -6.02
N ALA A 70 2.50 0.91 -6.45
CA ALA A 70 3.51 1.58 -7.25
C ALA A 70 2.95 2.12 -8.58
N VAL A 71 2.13 1.33 -9.27
CA VAL A 71 1.48 1.74 -10.53
C VAL A 71 0.44 2.84 -10.30
N ARG A 72 -0.38 2.76 -9.24
CA ARG A 72 -1.33 3.84 -8.90
C ARG A 72 -0.61 5.16 -8.59
N GLY A 73 0.53 5.10 -7.90
CA GLY A 73 1.37 6.27 -7.63
C GLY A 73 1.75 7.05 -8.90
N LEU A 74 2.00 6.36 -10.02
CA LEU A 74 2.27 7.01 -11.32
C LEU A 74 1.10 7.89 -11.80
N GLY A 75 -0.14 7.48 -11.51
CA GLY A 75 -1.34 8.26 -11.81
C GLY A 75 -1.44 9.58 -11.02
N PHE A 76 -0.73 9.68 -9.90
CA PHE A 76 -0.67 10.88 -9.05
C PHE A 76 0.62 11.69 -9.23
N GLY A 77 1.42 11.38 -10.27
CA GLY A 77 2.66 12.10 -10.59
C GLY A 77 3.92 11.49 -9.99
N GLY A 78 3.83 10.28 -9.42
CA GLY A 78 5.00 9.51 -8.99
C GLY A 78 5.91 9.12 -10.15
N THR A 79 7.18 8.86 -9.86
CA THR A 79 8.16 8.43 -10.86
C THR A 79 8.35 6.92 -10.87
N PRO A 80 8.59 6.29 -12.03
CA PRO A 80 8.90 4.87 -12.08
C PRO A 80 10.18 4.53 -11.31
N GLU A 81 10.11 3.50 -10.47
CA GLU A 81 11.26 2.97 -9.73
C GLU A 81 11.55 1.52 -10.13
N ARG A 82 12.81 1.12 -9.97
CA ARG A 82 13.19 -0.29 -10.10
C ARG A 82 12.94 -0.99 -8.77
N LEU A 83 12.38 -2.19 -8.82
CA LEU A 83 12.15 -3.06 -7.66
C LEU A 83 13.01 -4.32 -7.82
N PRO A 84 14.30 -4.30 -7.46
CA PRO A 84 15.18 -5.44 -7.68
C PRO A 84 14.73 -6.67 -6.88
N GLY A 85 14.69 -7.83 -7.54
CA GLY A 85 14.23 -9.08 -6.90
C GLY A 85 12.71 -9.29 -6.96
N LEU A 86 12.00 -8.40 -7.66
CA LEU A 86 10.67 -8.65 -8.24
C LEU A 86 10.78 -8.86 -9.75
#